data_AF-A0A382NR11-F1
#
_entry.id   AF-A0A382NR11-F1
#
_cell.length_a   1.000
_cell.length_b   1.000
_cell.length_c   1.000
_cell.angle_alpha   90.00
_cell.angle_beta   90.00
_cell.angle_gamma   90.00
#
_symmetry.space_group_name_H-M   'P 1'
#
loop_
_entity.id
_entity.type
_entity.pdbx_description
1 polymer ?
#
loop_
_entity_poly.entity_id
_entity_poly.type
_entity_poly.pdbx_seq_one_letter_code
_entity_poly.pdbx_strand_id
1 'polypeptide(L)'
;CAEPHLRGTQTERDCMICLENDVEVFIAGENAYFEFELNSLGTIMERFYIWQDSYVKGGYDQLAEFDLLAPGIVDTLGGTWSGHAHPRGRRWCFRNWDMPGLMWAVDLQGTLNDDTDVDVGWSAEISFPWTGLTHLADGRSLPPRQDDVWRMDLSRFQWMEEDGRRICPGWAFNSHDVYDSHIPEKFTYIHMSEQEVSTATAMQAVIEEAGE
;
A
#
# COMPACT_ATOMS: atom_id res chain seq x y z
N CYS A 1 6.73 -13.78 -2.62
CA CYS A 1 5.50 -14.27 -3.28
C CYS A 1 5.87 -15.26 -4.37
N ALA A 2 5.20 -16.42 -4.44
CA ALA A 2 5.43 -17.36 -5.53
C ALA A 2 4.85 -16.78 -6.84
N GLU A 3 5.65 -16.71 -7.89
CA GLU A 3 5.25 -16.15 -9.17
C GLU A 3 6.06 -16.84 -10.28
N PRO A 4 5.47 -17.80 -11.01
CA PRO A 4 6.22 -18.64 -11.96
C PRO A 4 6.65 -17.90 -13.24
N HIS A 5 6.11 -16.70 -13.47
CA HIS A 5 6.41 -15.86 -14.62
C HIS A 5 6.59 -14.43 -14.14
N LEU A 6 7.80 -14.07 -13.75
CA LEU A 6 8.11 -12.73 -13.26
C LEU A 6 7.94 -11.72 -14.38
N ARG A 7 7.12 -10.68 -14.11
CA ARG A 7 6.86 -9.61 -15.07
C ARG A 7 7.00 -8.24 -14.44
N GLY A 8 7.56 -7.32 -15.22
CA GLY A 8 7.71 -5.91 -14.85
C GLY A 8 8.40 -5.13 -15.95
N THR A 9 7.79 -4.06 -16.42
CA THR A 9 8.32 -3.18 -17.47
C THR A 9 8.28 -1.72 -17.08
N GLN A 10 7.47 -1.36 -16.08
CA GLN A 10 7.41 0.00 -15.59
C GLN A 10 8.63 0.32 -14.71
N THR A 11 9.35 1.38 -15.09
CA THR A 11 10.65 1.77 -14.51
C THR A 11 10.67 3.20 -13.97
N GLU A 12 9.64 3.99 -14.29
CA GLU A 12 9.53 5.37 -13.84
C GLU A 12 8.76 5.42 -12.51
N ARG A 13 9.34 6.03 -11.48
CA ARG A 13 8.64 6.28 -10.22
C ARG A 13 7.33 7.03 -10.50
N ASP A 14 6.27 6.66 -9.78
CA ASP A 14 4.92 7.24 -9.91
C ASP A 14 4.18 6.97 -11.22
N CYS A 15 4.70 6.09 -12.07
CA CYS A 15 3.90 5.46 -13.12
C CYS A 15 2.76 4.63 -12.51
N MET A 16 1.84 4.15 -13.35
CA MET A 16 0.64 3.47 -12.89
C MET A 16 0.90 1.98 -12.65
N ILE A 17 1.52 1.68 -11.50
CA ILE A 17 2.05 0.36 -11.14
C ILE A 17 0.99 -0.73 -11.17
N CYS A 18 -0.26 -0.43 -10.77
CA CYS A 18 -1.43 -1.31 -10.85
C CYS A 18 -1.77 -1.86 -12.26
N LEU A 19 -1.09 -1.42 -13.32
CA LEU A 19 -1.14 -2.02 -14.66
C LEU A 19 -0.20 -3.24 -14.83
N GLU A 20 0.58 -3.59 -13.80
CA GLU A 20 1.49 -4.74 -13.74
C GLU A 20 1.28 -5.54 -12.46
N ASN A 21 2.00 -6.65 -12.31
CA ASN A 21 1.99 -7.41 -11.06
C ASN A 21 2.70 -6.61 -9.98
N ASP A 22 2.07 -6.48 -8.84
CA ASP A 22 2.54 -5.61 -7.77
C ASP A 22 2.18 -6.13 -6.38
N VAL A 23 2.80 -5.47 -5.39
CA VAL A 23 2.34 -5.50 -4.01
C VAL A 23 1.94 -4.08 -3.64
N GLU A 24 0.84 -3.95 -2.92
CA GLU A 24 0.33 -2.68 -2.45
C GLU A 24 0.32 -2.67 -0.91
N VAL A 25 0.65 -1.52 -0.33
CA VAL A 25 0.51 -1.26 1.09
C VAL A 25 -0.25 0.05 1.26
N PHE A 26 -1.34 -0.01 2.00
CA PHE A 26 -2.06 1.19 2.42
C PHE A 26 -1.92 1.39 3.92
N ILE A 27 -1.77 2.64 4.35
CA ILE A 27 -1.70 3.01 5.77
C ILE A 27 -2.74 4.08 6.05
N ALA A 28 -3.68 3.78 6.95
CA ALA A 28 -4.81 4.65 7.23
C ALA A 28 -4.63 5.50 8.49
N GLY A 29 -4.80 6.81 8.30
CA GLY A 29 -5.20 7.74 9.34
C GLY A 29 -6.72 7.84 9.46
N GLU A 30 -7.20 8.78 10.27
CA GLU A 30 -8.62 9.10 10.45
C GLU A 30 -9.13 9.87 9.24
N ASN A 31 -8.37 10.88 8.79
CA ASN A 31 -8.79 11.84 7.77
C ASN A 31 -7.95 11.80 6.48
N ALA A 32 -6.96 10.93 6.45
CA ALA A 32 -6.09 10.70 5.32
C ALA A 32 -5.63 9.23 5.30
N TYR A 33 -5.08 8.80 4.17
CA TYR A 33 -4.37 7.53 4.07
C TYR A 33 -3.31 7.61 2.98
N PHE A 34 -2.30 6.78 3.11
CA PHE A 34 -1.21 6.65 2.16
C PHE A 34 -1.35 5.34 1.38
N GLU A 35 -0.94 5.36 0.12
CA GLU A 35 -0.88 4.24 -0.81
C GLU A 35 0.56 4.12 -1.32
N PHE A 36 1.06 2.90 -1.31
CA PHE A 36 2.33 2.50 -1.87
C PHE A 36 2.10 1.28 -2.75
N GLU A 37 2.49 1.34 -4.01
CA GLU A 37 2.53 0.19 -4.91
C GLU A 37 3.98 -0.07 -5.33
N LEU A 38 4.35 -1.34 -5.50
CA LEU A 38 5.69 -1.77 -5.87
C LEU A 38 5.62 -2.94 -6.84
N ASN A 39 6.28 -2.82 -7.99
CA ASN A 39 6.44 -3.94 -8.91
C ASN A 39 7.74 -4.73 -8.68
N SER A 40 7.89 -5.83 -9.40
CA SER A 40 9.05 -6.72 -9.35
C SER A 40 10.38 -6.07 -9.80
N LEU A 41 10.34 -4.92 -10.47
CA LEU A 41 11.55 -4.16 -10.85
C LEU A 41 12.10 -3.29 -9.71
N GLY A 42 11.38 -3.14 -8.60
CA GLY A 42 11.71 -2.16 -7.59
C GLY A 42 11.15 -0.77 -7.89
N THR A 43 10.29 -0.63 -8.89
CA THR A 43 9.64 0.65 -9.23
C THR A 43 8.43 0.85 -8.35
N ILE A 44 8.28 2.06 -7.81
CA ILE A 44 7.21 2.38 -6.86
C ILE A 44 6.28 3.46 -7.38
N MET A 45 5.06 3.45 -6.87
CA MET A 45 4.13 4.56 -6.91
C MET A 45 3.74 4.92 -5.47
N GLU A 46 3.72 6.22 -5.17
CA GLU A 46 3.25 6.73 -3.89
C GLU A 46 2.12 7.73 -4.09
N ARG A 47 1.07 7.62 -3.27
CA ARG A 47 -0.05 8.57 -3.27
C ARG A 47 -0.46 8.88 -1.86
N PHE A 48 -0.70 10.17 -1.59
CA PHE A 48 -1.30 10.60 -0.34
C PHE A 48 -2.73 11.08 -0.59
N TYR A 49 -3.69 10.53 0.15
CA TYR A 49 -5.10 10.86 0.00
C TYR A 49 -5.63 11.58 1.24
N ILE A 50 -6.28 12.71 1.03
CA ILE A 50 -6.95 13.48 2.09
C ILE A 50 -8.42 13.61 1.76
N TRP A 51 -9.28 13.30 2.73
CA TRP A 51 -10.72 13.49 2.57
C TRP A 51 -11.07 14.96 2.35
N GLN A 52 -11.84 15.27 1.30
CA GLN A 52 -12.19 16.66 0.99
C GLN A 52 -12.98 17.34 2.11
N ASP A 53 -13.79 16.58 2.86
CA ASP A 53 -14.59 17.08 3.99
C ASP A 53 -13.76 17.52 5.21
N SER A 54 -12.50 17.09 5.23
CA SER A 54 -11.56 17.21 6.36
C SER A 54 -10.31 17.99 5.99
N TYR A 55 -10.06 18.27 4.70
CA TYR A 55 -8.88 18.98 4.23
C TYR A 55 -8.64 20.31 4.97
N VAL A 56 -9.64 21.20 5.00
CA VAL A 56 -9.54 22.48 5.74
C VAL A 56 -9.70 22.29 7.25
N LYS A 57 -10.63 21.42 7.68
CA LYS A 57 -10.93 21.24 9.11
C LYS A 57 -9.77 20.61 9.89
N GLY A 58 -9.04 19.72 9.24
CA GLY A 58 -7.85 19.06 9.75
C GLY A 58 -6.58 19.90 9.61
N GLY A 59 -6.67 21.10 9.02
CA GLY A 59 -5.54 22.01 8.86
C GLY A 59 -4.53 21.61 7.77
N TYR A 60 -4.88 20.65 6.90
CA TYR A 60 -4.01 20.25 5.79
C TYR A 60 -3.78 21.40 4.79
N ASP A 61 -4.74 22.32 4.69
CA ASP A 61 -4.66 23.53 3.87
C ASP A 61 -3.56 24.52 4.31
N GLN A 62 -3.01 24.33 5.51
CA GLN A 62 -1.93 25.16 6.06
C GLN A 62 -0.55 24.52 5.84
N LEU A 63 -0.49 23.30 5.32
CA LEU A 63 0.75 22.56 5.08
C LEU A 63 1.17 22.73 3.62
N ALA A 64 2.38 23.24 3.40
CA ALA A 64 2.88 23.54 2.05
C ALA A 64 2.98 22.30 1.13
N GLU A 65 3.19 21.11 1.72
CA GLU A 65 3.23 19.83 1.00
C GLU A 65 1.86 19.36 0.49
N PHE A 66 0.77 19.93 0.99
CA PHE A 66 -0.60 19.63 0.57
C PHE A 66 -1.28 20.81 -0.14
N ASP A 67 -0.52 21.71 -0.76
CA ASP A 67 -1.06 22.84 -1.51
C ASP A 67 -1.75 22.37 -2.81
N LEU A 68 -3.08 22.54 -2.88
CA LEU A 68 -3.90 22.22 -4.06
C LEU A 68 -3.56 23.05 -5.31
N LEU A 69 -2.85 24.17 -5.14
CA LEU A 69 -2.44 25.06 -6.22
C LEU A 69 -0.96 24.86 -6.61
N ALA A 70 -0.20 24.08 -5.84
CA ALA A 70 1.20 23.86 -6.11
C ALA A 70 1.41 23.13 -7.45
N PRO A 71 2.53 23.39 -8.14
CA PRO A 71 2.98 22.54 -9.23
C PRO A 71 3.21 21.13 -8.71
N GLY A 72 2.31 20.23 -9.10
CA GLY A 72 2.19 18.91 -8.55
C GLY A 72 0.95 18.27 -9.14
N ILE A 73 0.94 16.94 -9.22
CA ILE A 73 -0.13 16.26 -9.93
C ILE A 73 -1.24 15.94 -8.93
N VAL A 74 -2.10 16.92 -8.64
CA VAL A 74 -3.29 16.69 -7.80
C VAL A 74 -4.41 16.09 -8.65
N ASP A 75 -5.00 15.00 -8.16
CA ASP A 75 -6.21 14.41 -8.73
C ASP A 75 -7.31 14.32 -7.67
N THR A 76 -8.49 13.83 -8.06
CA THR A 76 -9.56 13.55 -7.13
C THR A 76 -10.02 12.11 -7.28
N LEU A 77 -9.80 11.33 -6.23
CA LEU A 77 -10.30 9.97 -6.12
C LEU A 77 -11.72 9.97 -5.54
N GLY A 78 -12.58 9.10 -6.06
CA GLY A 78 -14.01 9.04 -5.73
C GLY A 78 -14.87 9.61 -6.85
N GLY A 79 -15.76 8.78 -7.38
CA GLY A 79 -16.67 9.11 -8.48
C GLY A 79 -16.94 7.91 -9.39
N THR A 80 -17.43 8.13 -10.60
CA THR A 80 -17.72 7.07 -11.59
C THR A 80 -16.50 6.26 -12.04
N TRP A 81 -15.28 6.71 -11.71
CA TRP A 81 -14.02 6.11 -12.13
C TRP A 81 -13.41 5.13 -11.12
N SER A 82 -13.71 5.26 -9.82
CA SER A 82 -13.09 4.44 -8.75
C SER A 82 -13.90 3.19 -8.38
N GLY A 83 -14.93 2.82 -9.14
CA GLY A 83 -15.77 1.64 -8.89
C GLY A 83 -16.68 1.73 -7.66
N HIS A 84 -16.19 2.30 -6.55
CA HIS A 84 -16.91 2.47 -5.28
C HIS A 84 -17.14 3.95 -4.96
N ALA A 85 -18.39 4.27 -4.59
CA ALA A 85 -18.76 5.58 -4.06
C ALA A 85 -18.70 5.54 -2.53
N HIS A 86 -17.64 6.13 -1.95
CA HIS A 86 -17.46 6.10 -0.51
C HIS A 86 -18.44 7.06 0.22
N PRO A 87 -18.99 6.70 1.40
CA PRO A 87 -19.92 7.55 2.15
C PRO A 87 -19.39 8.95 2.52
N ARG A 88 -18.08 9.09 2.73
CA ARG A 88 -17.40 10.38 3.01
C ARG A 88 -17.17 11.25 1.76
N GLY A 89 -17.47 10.75 0.57
CA GLY A 89 -17.34 11.48 -0.69
C GLY A 89 -15.99 11.30 -1.37
N ARG A 90 -15.39 12.41 -1.83
CA ARG A 90 -14.16 12.42 -2.63
C ARG A 90 -12.92 12.70 -1.77
N ARG A 91 -11.75 12.38 -2.30
CA ARG A 91 -10.44 12.65 -1.68
C ARG A 91 -9.57 13.45 -2.65
N TRP A 92 -8.80 14.40 -2.13
CA TRP A 92 -7.65 14.93 -2.86
C TRP A 92 -6.56 13.86 -2.90
N CYS A 93 -6.04 13.59 -4.09
CA CYS A 93 -4.94 12.67 -4.34
C CYS A 93 -3.70 13.48 -4.70
N PHE A 94 -2.69 13.47 -3.84
CA PHE A 94 -1.41 14.12 -4.09
C PHE A 94 -0.47 13.11 -4.73
N ARG A 95 -0.38 13.11 -6.07
CA ARG A 95 0.40 12.10 -6.83
C ARG A 95 1.90 12.34 -6.89
N ASN A 96 2.38 13.42 -6.27
CA ASN A 96 3.79 13.78 -6.21
C ASN A 96 4.26 13.89 -4.74
N TRP A 97 3.46 13.38 -3.81
CA TRP A 97 3.86 13.33 -2.41
C TRP A 97 4.66 12.06 -2.18
N ASP A 98 5.92 12.23 -1.77
CA ASP A 98 6.85 11.15 -1.47
C ASP A 98 7.00 11.03 0.05
N MET A 99 6.89 9.81 0.59
CA MET A 99 7.06 9.60 2.02
C MET A 99 8.50 9.90 2.46
N PRO A 100 8.72 10.84 3.40
CA PRO A 100 10.07 11.17 3.85
C PRO A 100 10.80 9.98 4.48
N GLY A 101 11.89 9.56 3.82
CA GLY A 101 12.79 8.50 4.29
C GLY A 101 12.37 7.08 3.92
N LEU A 102 11.33 6.91 3.09
CA LEU A 102 10.91 5.59 2.62
C LEU A 102 12.08 4.81 2.02
N MET A 103 12.19 3.54 2.40
CA MET A 103 13.16 2.60 1.82
C MET A 103 12.45 1.33 1.40
N TRP A 104 12.91 0.73 0.31
CA TRP A 104 12.42 -0.54 -0.17
C TRP A 104 13.51 -1.29 -0.92
N ALA A 105 13.36 -2.60 -1.04
CA ALA A 105 14.20 -3.47 -1.83
C ALA A 105 13.37 -4.62 -2.41
N VAL A 106 13.82 -5.14 -3.56
CA VAL A 106 13.28 -6.34 -4.19
C VAL A 106 14.39 -7.36 -4.37
N ASP A 107 14.10 -8.61 -4.01
CA ASP A 107 14.94 -9.76 -4.33
C ASP A 107 14.18 -10.68 -5.30
N LEU A 108 14.77 -10.91 -6.48
CA LEU A 108 14.19 -11.75 -7.53
C LEU A 108 14.78 -13.15 -7.46
N GLN A 109 13.92 -14.17 -7.45
CA GLN A 109 14.30 -15.58 -7.56
C GLN A 109 13.82 -16.13 -8.91
N GLY A 110 14.45 -15.65 -9.99
CA GLY A 110 14.07 -15.98 -11.36
C GLY A 110 14.67 -15.05 -12.41
N THR A 111 14.16 -15.13 -13.64
CA THR A 111 14.52 -14.29 -14.79
C THR A 111 13.34 -13.43 -15.23
N LEU A 112 13.41 -12.15 -14.89
CA LEU A 112 12.37 -11.18 -15.18
C LEU A 112 12.08 -11.06 -16.69
N ASN A 113 10.79 -11.13 -17.04
CA ASN A 113 10.26 -11.04 -18.41
C ASN A 113 10.77 -12.13 -19.36
N ASP A 114 11.16 -13.30 -18.85
CA ASP A 114 11.51 -14.46 -19.65
C ASP A 114 10.47 -15.58 -19.43
N ASP A 115 9.57 -15.78 -20.39
CA ASP A 115 8.57 -16.86 -20.31
C ASP A 115 9.14 -18.23 -20.78
N THR A 116 10.44 -18.33 -21.09
CA THR A 116 11.06 -19.58 -21.54
C THR A 116 11.47 -20.51 -20.40
N ASP A 117 11.49 -20.01 -19.16
CA ASP A 117 11.68 -20.79 -17.95
C ASP A 117 10.56 -20.57 -16.93
N VAL A 118 10.77 -21.09 -15.71
CA VAL A 118 9.80 -21.03 -14.62
C VAL A 118 10.50 -20.49 -13.39
N ASP A 119 10.02 -19.35 -12.92
CA ASP A 119 10.56 -18.65 -11.77
C ASP A 119 10.04 -19.22 -10.44
N VAL A 120 10.74 -18.87 -9.36
CA VAL A 120 10.23 -19.11 -8.00
C VAL A 120 9.33 -17.94 -7.58
N GLY A 121 9.77 -16.71 -7.85
CA GLY A 121 9.03 -15.50 -7.53
C GLY A 121 9.95 -14.38 -7.06
N TRP A 122 9.41 -13.50 -6.20
CA TRP A 122 10.15 -12.36 -5.68
C TRP A 122 9.73 -11.98 -4.27
N SER A 123 10.63 -11.30 -3.55
CA SER A 123 10.37 -10.76 -2.22
C SER A 123 10.47 -9.24 -2.25
N ALA A 124 9.57 -8.58 -1.53
CA ALA A 124 9.61 -7.14 -1.26
C ALA A 124 9.94 -6.92 0.22
N GLU A 125 10.89 -6.03 0.49
CA GLU A 125 11.13 -5.52 1.84
C GLU A 125 10.90 -4.00 1.81
N ILE A 126 10.06 -3.49 2.71
CA ILE A 126 9.62 -2.09 2.72
C ILE A 126 9.73 -1.55 4.14
N SER A 127 10.28 -0.35 4.28
CA SER A 127 10.45 0.34 5.56
C SER A 127 9.80 1.71 5.49
N PHE A 128 8.64 1.85 6.17
CA PHE A 128 7.94 3.12 6.37
C PHE A 128 8.48 3.82 7.63
N PRO A 129 9.22 4.93 7.51
CA PRO A 129 9.78 5.61 8.68
C PRO A 129 8.69 6.30 9.49
N TRP A 130 8.84 6.29 10.82
CA TRP A 130 7.88 6.94 11.72
C TRP A 130 7.68 8.43 11.41
N THR A 131 8.73 9.13 10.98
CA THR A 131 8.62 10.54 10.55
C THR A 131 7.68 10.73 9.38
N GLY A 132 7.65 9.78 8.43
CA GLY A 132 6.76 9.81 7.28
C GLY A 132 5.29 9.51 7.60
N LEU A 133 5.01 8.92 8.77
CA LEU A 133 3.65 8.62 9.23
C LEU A 133 2.99 9.73 10.05
N THR A 134 3.66 10.89 10.20
CA THR A 134 3.19 12.00 11.06
C THR A 134 1.75 12.42 10.73
N HIS A 135 1.42 12.55 9.44
CA HIS A 135 0.09 12.97 8.98
C HIS A 135 -0.99 11.88 9.12
N LEU A 136 -0.58 10.65 9.44
CA LEU A 136 -1.45 9.49 9.63
C LEU A 136 -1.51 9.06 11.09
N ALA A 137 -0.78 9.71 11.99
CA ALA A 137 -0.69 9.27 13.38
C ALA A 137 -1.99 9.48 14.15
N ASP A 138 -2.76 10.53 13.86
CA ASP A 138 -4.02 10.86 14.58
C ASP A 138 -3.88 10.81 16.11
N GLY A 139 -2.76 11.32 16.63
CA GLY A 139 -2.46 11.32 18.05
C GLY A 139 -1.80 10.04 18.58
N ARG A 140 -1.62 9.00 17.76
CA ARG A 140 -0.80 7.82 18.08
C ARG A 140 0.67 8.20 18.24
N SER A 141 1.41 7.37 18.96
CA SER A 141 2.84 7.58 19.18
C SER A 141 3.63 7.28 17.91
N LEU A 142 4.72 8.02 17.70
CA LEU A 142 5.71 7.76 16.66
C LEU A 142 7.11 7.81 17.31
N PRO A 143 7.80 6.66 17.50
CA PRO A 143 7.37 5.29 17.17
C PRO A 143 6.13 4.85 17.95
N PRO A 144 5.34 3.89 17.43
CA PRO A 144 4.20 3.34 18.14
C PRO A 144 4.60 2.71 19.47
N ARG A 145 3.72 2.85 20.46
CA ARG A 145 3.86 2.23 21.79
C ARG A 145 3.07 0.94 21.88
N GLN A 146 3.28 0.20 22.96
CA GLN A 146 2.43 -0.94 23.32
C GLN A 146 0.95 -0.55 23.23
N ASP A 147 0.15 -1.39 22.58
CA ASP A 147 -1.29 -1.24 22.36
C ASP A 147 -1.71 -0.14 21.37
N ASP A 148 -0.77 0.59 20.75
CA ASP A 148 -1.13 1.44 19.60
C ASP A 148 -1.68 0.56 18.47
N VAL A 149 -2.74 1.02 17.83
CA VAL A 149 -3.37 0.29 16.72
C VAL A 149 -3.32 1.10 15.45
N TRP A 150 -2.72 0.51 14.42
CA TRP A 150 -2.70 1.04 13.07
C TRP A 150 -3.66 0.28 12.18
N ARG A 151 -4.10 0.92 11.09
CA ARG A 151 -4.94 0.27 10.09
C ARG A 151 -4.15 0.21 8.80
N MET A 152 -3.89 -0.99 8.30
CA MET A 152 -3.11 -1.20 7.09
C MET A 152 -3.77 -2.23 6.18
N ASP A 153 -3.70 -1.99 4.88
CA ASP A 153 -3.92 -3.04 3.89
C ASP A 153 -2.58 -3.51 3.34
N LEU A 154 -2.47 -4.81 3.16
CA LEU A 154 -1.37 -5.44 2.45
C LEU A 154 -2.01 -6.31 1.39
N SER A 155 -1.80 -5.93 0.14
CA SER A 155 -2.42 -6.61 -0.99
C SER A 155 -1.41 -6.90 -2.09
N ARG A 156 -1.80 -7.82 -2.97
CA ARG A 156 -1.05 -8.22 -4.15
C ARG A 156 -2.04 -8.35 -5.28
N PHE A 157 -1.76 -7.70 -6.40
CA PHE A 157 -2.51 -7.88 -7.62
C PHE A 157 -1.66 -8.57 -8.67
N GLN A 158 -2.29 -9.44 -9.46
CA GLN A 158 -1.60 -10.20 -10.48
C GLN A 158 -2.39 -10.20 -11.77
N TRP A 159 -1.84 -9.55 -12.79
CA TRP A 159 -2.35 -9.65 -14.14
C TRP A 159 -2.00 -10.99 -14.76
N MET A 160 -3.02 -11.66 -15.28
CA MET A 160 -2.87 -12.91 -16.01
C MET A 160 -3.84 -12.97 -17.20
N GLU A 161 -3.53 -13.82 -18.17
CA GLU A 161 -4.42 -14.14 -19.27
C GLU A 161 -5.14 -15.48 -18.98
N GLU A 162 -6.46 -15.45 -18.98
CA GLU A 162 -7.33 -16.62 -18.83
C GLU A 162 -8.38 -16.61 -19.95
N ASP A 163 -8.45 -17.67 -20.76
CA ASP A 163 -9.38 -17.80 -21.89
C ASP A 163 -9.41 -16.58 -22.85
N GLY A 164 -8.24 -16.00 -23.13
CA GLY A 164 -8.09 -14.83 -24.00
C GLY A 164 -8.59 -13.52 -23.37
N ARG A 165 -8.82 -13.51 -22.05
CA ARG A 165 -9.17 -12.31 -21.28
C ARG A 165 -8.03 -11.98 -20.32
N ARG A 166 -7.72 -10.69 -20.24
CA ARG A 166 -6.81 -10.17 -19.22
C ARG A 166 -7.60 -9.92 -17.93
N ILE A 167 -7.21 -10.58 -16.86
CA ILE A 167 -7.84 -10.48 -15.53
C ILE A 167 -6.78 -10.07 -14.49
N CYS A 168 -7.25 -9.49 -13.39
CA CYS A 168 -6.41 -9.10 -12.27
C CYS A 168 -7.07 -9.56 -10.95
N PRO A 169 -6.85 -10.79 -10.50
CA PRO A 169 -7.15 -11.15 -9.12
C PRO A 169 -6.30 -10.35 -8.13
N GLY A 170 -6.91 -10.00 -7.01
CA GLY A 170 -6.25 -9.41 -5.84
C GLY A 170 -6.33 -10.35 -4.64
N TRP A 171 -5.24 -10.44 -3.89
CA TRP A 171 -5.22 -11.01 -2.55
C TRP A 171 -4.93 -9.90 -1.58
N ALA A 172 -5.75 -9.77 -0.54
CA ALA A 172 -5.59 -8.77 0.49
C ALA A 172 -5.64 -9.44 1.86
N PHE A 173 -5.00 -8.84 2.85
CA PHE A 173 -4.97 -9.37 4.21
C PHE A 173 -6.39 -9.43 4.82
N ASN A 174 -7.30 -8.56 4.38
CA ASN A 174 -8.71 -8.60 4.75
C ASN A 174 -9.62 -8.37 3.53
N SER A 175 -10.87 -8.83 3.59
CA SER A 175 -11.84 -8.59 2.50
C SER A 175 -12.31 -7.14 2.46
N HIS A 176 -12.28 -6.53 1.27
CA HIS A 176 -12.90 -5.24 0.99
C HIS A 176 -14.38 -5.35 0.57
N ASP A 177 -14.88 -6.56 0.28
CA ASP A 177 -16.21 -6.88 -0.25
C ASP A 177 -16.52 -6.31 -1.66
N VAL A 178 -15.65 -5.46 -2.18
CA VAL A 178 -15.68 -4.86 -3.52
C VAL A 178 -14.26 -4.87 -4.10
N TYR A 179 -14.15 -4.76 -5.43
CA TYR A 179 -12.86 -4.62 -6.11
C TYR A 179 -12.39 -3.15 -6.06
N ASP A 180 -12.08 -2.69 -4.85
CA ASP A 180 -11.50 -1.36 -4.56
C ASP A 180 -10.75 -1.43 -3.21
N SER A 181 -9.44 -1.19 -3.23
CA SER A 181 -8.59 -1.12 -2.02
C SER A 181 -8.69 0.22 -1.29
N HIS A 182 -9.31 1.25 -1.86
CA HIS A 182 -9.40 2.56 -1.25
C HIS A 182 -10.56 2.66 -0.23
N ILE A 183 -10.63 1.72 0.74
CA ILE A 183 -11.63 1.68 1.81
C ILE A 183 -10.93 1.54 3.18
N PRO A 184 -10.38 2.63 3.73
CA PRO A 184 -9.60 2.62 4.98
C PRO A 184 -10.29 1.99 6.19
N GLU A 185 -11.62 1.96 6.21
CA GLU A 185 -12.46 1.34 7.24
C GLU A 185 -12.40 -0.20 7.23
N LYS A 186 -11.96 -0.80 6.12
CA LYS A 186 -11.82 -2.25 5.94
C LYS A 186 -10.40 -2.76 6.18
N PHE A 187 -9.43 -1.84 6.29
CA PHE A 187 -8.02 -2.19 6.53
C PHE A 187 -7.85 -2.96 7.83
N THR A 188 -6.88 -3.88 7.83
CA THR A 188 -6.55 -4.75 8.95
C THR A 188 -6.03 -3.92 10.12
N TYR A 189 -6.50 -4.25 11.33
CA TYR A 189 -6.01 -3.63 12.56
C TYR A 189 -4.68 -4.30 12.96
N ILE A 190 -3.61 -3.51 12.90
CA ILE A 190 -2.25 -3.91 13.28
C ILE A 190 -2.00 -3.43 14.71
N HIS A 191 -1.94 -4.37 15.64
CA HIS A 191 -1.67 -4.10 17.05
C HIS A 191 -0.16 -4.04 17.28
N MET A 192 0.33 -2.89 17.71
CA MET A 192 1.75 -2.69 17.99
C MET A 192 2.09 -3.22 19.38
N SER A 193 3.22 -3.92 19.48
CA SER A 193 3.72 -4.43 20.75
C SER A 193 5.19 -4.07 20.93
N GLU A 194 5.55 -3.71 22.17
CA GLU A 194 6.94 -3.51 22.58
C GLU A 194 7.62 -4.85 22.93
N GLN A 195 6.88 -5.95 22.90
CA GLN A 195 7.46 -7.28 23.07
C GLN A 195 8.37 -7.59 21.88
N GLU A 196 9.67 -7.64 22.14
CA GLU A 196 10.64 -8.09 21.15
C GLU A 196 10.40 -9.57 20.83
N VAL A 197 10.11 -9.86 19.56
CA VAL A 197 10.03 -11.22 19.07
C VAL A 197 11.42 -11.62 18.56
N SER A 198 12.08 -12.53 19.27
CA SER A 198 13.30 -13.14 18.74
C SER A 198 12.95 -14.09 17.58
N THR A 199 13.88 -14.31 16.64
CA THR A 199 13.70 -15.28 15.54
C THR A 199 13.32 -16.69 16.03
N ALA A 200 13.76 -17.08 17.23
CA ALA A 200 13.36 -18.33 17.87
C ALA A 200 11.91 -18.32 18.36
N THR A 201 11.42 -17.17 18.85
CA THR A 201 10.04 -17.00 19.35
C THR A 201 9.02 -16.94 18.21
N ALA A 202 9.37 -16.30 17.08
CA ALA A 202 8.51 -16.23 15.89
C ALA A 202 8.22 -17.61 15.28
N MET A 203 9.23 -18.47 15.18
CA MET A 203 9.05 -19.84 14.68
C MET A 203 8.18 -20.71 15.60
N GLN A 204 8.22 -20.47 16.91
CA GLN A 204 7.46 -21.26 17.88
C GLN A 204 5.96 -20.92 17.86
N ALA A 205 5.61 -19.64 17.67
CA ALA A 205 4.22 -19.20 17.52
C ALA A 205 3.55 -19.77 16.25
N VAL A 206 4.28 -19.81 15.12
CA VAL A 206 3.77 -20.39 13.85
C VAL A 206 3.54 -21.91 13.96
N ILE A 207 4.38 -22.62 14.74
CA ILE A 207 4.22 -24.05 14.98
C ILE A 207 3.02 -24.35 15.88
N GLU A 208 2.76 -23.51 16.88
CA GLU A 208 1.62 -23.66 17.78
C GLU A 208 0.29 -23.36 17.07
N GLU A 209 0.21 -22.33 16.22
CA GLU A 209 -0.99 -22.03 15.42
C GLU A 209 -1.26 -23.05 14.31
N ALA A 210 -0.23 -23.70 13.76
CA ALA A 210 -0.40 -24.76 12.75
C ALA A 210 -0.74 -26.14 13.36
N GLY A 211 -0.79 -26.23 14.69
CA GLY A 211 -1.05 -27.46 15.46
C GLY A 211 -2.47 -27.58 16.04
N GLU A 212 -3.33 -26.57 15.88
CA GLU A 212 -4.78 -26.61 16.19
C GLU A 212 -5.65 -26.81 14.94
#